data_AF-A0A7D9ISG9-F1
#
_entry.id   AF-A0A7D9ISG9-F1
#
_cell.length_a   1.000
_cell.length_b   1.000
_cell.length_c   1.000
_cell.angle_alpha   90.00
_cell.angle_beta   90.00
_cell.angle_gamma   90.00
#
_symmetry.space_group_name_H-M   'P 1'
#
loop_
_entity.id
_entity.type
_entity.pdbx_description
1 polymer ?
#
loop_
_entity_poly.entity_id
_entity_poly.type
_entity_poly.pdbx_seq_one_letter_code
_entity_poly.pdbx_strand_id
1 'polypeptide(L)'
;MAQDEKLISKTVDYVRLELIGIVMANLVEFFMVVFVLLNAQRHIYVILAIKMSLSIVLDSFFLSESIDVSLKLGVNGIAYTNIATATVTFIYATCVFCRMYGYCLARPNFAWLRDWSFVGLFSGLDSLTRNAAYLLMIIRMMNVVKKQGTYWLANSFVWSWLLLPFLSLSKVLIQDTSNTNDVMDHRIKTLAYYVIVMCIAAVWCVTIPGWKGFFNVVLNVEKTDEMFRLATILAPFYMLFMLNTLMDSVFYGKGKTQMLAIQSIITNIVVYGIAFALFKADVFDPSLTSIAILFGAGKISHKELFYGLEGDNYNKFYTYLENLKTVNPERRVRYSDTVFVKPRTAKELFEDLRYRIVNLTGLPYGMVRAGEDLQVVRYRASGHYHSHLDSENSINSEECCQYRNWKSGCRLCRYMTVLYFLNDVEEGGETAFPLADNATADSNVLFGEGRDILDLGRHCHDANMYYTPKKRSALIWYNHKVDPETGWFGDLDIRSLHGGCNVIKGSKWIANNWIDASSEYSNDIDLFVKSLFDKKR
;
A
#
# COMPACT_ATOMS: atom_id res chain seq x y z
N MET A 1 -21.83 2.63 36.83
CA MET A 1 -21.09 3.90 36.77
C MET A 1 -21.54 4.72 37.96
N ALA A 2 -20.67 5.02 38.91
CA ALA A 2 -20.98 5.94 40.00
C ALA A 2 -20.00 7.11 39.89
N GLN A 3 -20.23 7.96 38.89
CA GLN A 3 -19.58 9.26 38.78
C GLN A 3 -20.45 10.26 39.55
N ASP A 4 -19.84 11.23 40.22
CA ASP A 4 -20.59 12.31 40.88
C ASP A 4 -21.55 12.95 39.87
N GLU A 5 -22.85 12.99 40.19
CA GLU A 5 -23.89 13.52 39.29
C GLU A 5 -23.59 14.96 38.86
N LYS A 6 -22.89 15.74 39.69
CA LYS A 6 -22.46 17.11 39.36
C LYS A 6 -21.37 17.17 38.29
N LEU A 7 -20.56 16.11 38.14
CA LEU A 7 -19.51 16.02 37.13
C LEU A 7 -20.05 15.53 35.78
N ILE A 8 -21.20 14.84 35.75
CA ILE A 8 -21.76 14.30 34.51
C ILE A 8 -22.08 15.43 33.54
N SER A 9 -22.81 16.47 33.98
CA SER A 9 -23.16 17.61 33.12
C SER A 9 -21.92 18.31 32.57
N LYS A 10 -20.93 18.60 33.41
CA LYS A 10 -19.66 19.23 32.99
C LYS A 10 -18.89 18.37 32.00
N THR A 11 -18.90 17.04 32.19
CA THR A 11 -18.24 16.10 31.29
C THR A 11 -18.93 16.07 29.92
N VAL A 12 -20.27 16.09 29.89
CA VAL A 12 -21.04 16.10 28.63
C VAL A 12 -20.74 17.37 27.81
N ASP A 13 -20.72 18.53 28.47
CA ASP A 13 -20.43 19.80 27.79
C ASP A 13 -19.00 19.84 27.25
N TYR A 14 -18.02 19.41 28.06
CA TYR A 14 -16.63 19.27 27.62
C TYR A 14 -16.49 18.35 26.41
N VAL A 15 -17.08 17.16 26.46
CA VAL A 15 -16.98 16.16 25.37
C VAL A 15 -17.60 16.69 24.07
N ARG A 16 -18.70 17.44 24.15
CA ARG A 16 -19.33 18.05 22.96
C ARG A 16 -18.43 19.10 22.32
N LEU A 17 -17.80 19.95 23.12
CA LEU A 17 -16.85 20.95 22.63
C LEU A 17 -15.60 20.28 22.06
N GLU A 18 -15.04 19.31 22.77
CA GLU A 18 -13.85 18.58 22.34
C GLU A 18 -14.11 17.82 21.03
N LEU A 19 -15.32 17.34 20.78
CA LEU A 19 -15.68 16.71 19.50
C LEU A 19 -15.51 17.67 18.32
N ILE A 20 -15.87 18.96 18.48
CA ILE A 20 -15.64 19.99 17.46
C ILE A 20 -14.14 20.19 17.24
N GLY A 21 -13.36 20.26 18.34
CA GLY A 21 -11.91 20.39 18.30
C GLY A 21 -11.24 19.23 17.56
N ILE A 22 -11.65 17.99 17.84
CA ILE A 22 -11.12 16.78 17.21
C ILE A 22 -11.40 16.76 15.70
N VAL A 23 -12.61 17.15 15.27
CA VAL A 23 -12.94 17.23 13.84
C VAL A 23 -12.01 18.20 13.12
N MET A 24 -11.79 19.40 13.70
CA MET A 24 -10.87 20.39 13.12
C MET A 24 -9.42 19.91 13.15
N ALA A 25 -8.97 19.27 14.23
CA ALA A 25 -7.63 18.73 14.35
C ALA A 25 -7.34 17.64 13.30
N ASN A 26 -8.33 16.77 13.01
CA ASN A 26 -8.19 15.75 11.98
C ASN A 26 -8.00 16.34 10.57
N LEU A 27 -8.63 17.49 10.27
CA LEU A 27 -8.40 18.20 9.02
C LEU A 27 -6.96 18.74 8.92
N VAL A 28 -6.39 19.19 10.03
CA VAL A 28 -4.98 19.60 10.09
C VAL A 28 -4.05 18.40 9.91
N GLU A 29 -4.32 17.28 10.56
CA GLU A 29 -3.54 16.03 10.40
C GLU A 29 -3.55 15.54 8.95
N PHE A 30 -4.67 15.68 8.23
CA PHE A 30 -4.72 15.40 6.79
C PHE A 30 -3.71 16.26 6.01
N PHE A 31 -3.69 17.58 6.25
CA PHE A 31 -2.68 18.46 5.63
C PHE A 31 -1.26 18.13 6.06
N MET A 32 -1.03 17.70 7.29
CA MET A 32 0.27 17.25 7.75
C MET A 32 0.77 16.06 6.92
N VAL A 33 -0.09 15.08 6.66
CA VAL A 33 0.24 13.96 5.76
C VAL A 33 0.56 14.46 4.35
N VAL A 34 -0.23 15.39 3.80
CA VAL A 34 0.05 15.99 2.48
C VAL A 34 1.42 16.70 2.45
N PHE A 35 1.75 17.51 3.46
CA PHE A 35 3.05 18.18 3.52
C PHE A 35 4.22 17.22 3.71
N VAL A 36 4.01 16.11 4.43
CA VAL A 36 4.99 15.02 4.52
C VAL A 36 5.25 14.41 3.14
N LEU A 37 4.19 14.11 2.37
CA LEU A 37 4.31 13.53 1.02
C LEU A 37 4.98 14.48 0.02
N LEU A 38 4.73 15.79 0.15
CA LEU A 38 5.37 16.83 -0.68
C LEU A 38 6.78 17.21 -0.21
N ASN A 39 7.32 16.53 0.81
CA ASN A 39 8.61 16.84 1.43
C ASN A 39 8.73 18.31 1.89
N ALA A 40 7.62 18.93 2.26
CA ALA A 40 7.51 20.34 2.62
C ALA A 40 7.74 20.56 4.13
N GLN A 41 8.86 20.04 4.64
CA GLN A 41 9.15 19.93 6.09
C GLN A 41 9.07 21.26 6.85
N ARG A 42 9.41 22.38 6.20
CA ARG A 42 9.32 23.72 6.81
C ARG A 42 7.91 24.03 7.32
N HIS A 43 6.87 23.67 6.58
CA HIS A 43 5.50 23.98 6.97
C HIS A 43 5.00 23.11 8.12
N ILE A 44 5.49 21.86 8.22
CA ILE A 44 5.25 20.96 9.34
C ILE A 44 5.77 21.59 10.64
N TYR A 45 7.01 22.09 10.63
CA TYR A 45 7.60 22.74 11.81
C TYR A 45 6.86 24.02 12.20
N VAL A 46 6.42 24.82 11.23
CA VAL A 46 5.63 26.05 11.51
C VAL A 46 4.29 25.70 12.14
N ILE A 47 3.57 24.68 11.65
CA ILE A 47 2.30 24.23 12.23
C ILE A 47 2.50 23.79 13.69
N LEU A 48 3.55 22.99 13.95
CA LEU A 48 3.87 22.53 15.30
C LEU A 48 4.24 23.70 16.24
N ALA A 49 5.00 24.68 15.74
CA ALA A 49 5.37 25.86 16.50
C ALA A 49 4.15 26.73 16.83
N ILE A 50 3.25 26.97 15.86
CA ILE A 50 1.98 27.68 16.08
C ILE A 50 1.13 26.93 17.11
N LYS A 51 0.97 25.61 16.95
CA LYS A 51 0.18 24.78 17.87
C LYS A 51 0.72 24.89 19.29
N MET A 52 2.03 24.70 19.49
CA MET A 52 2.66 24.79 20.81
C MET A 52 2.49 26.17 21.44
N SER A 53 2.84 27.24 20.71
CA SER A 53 2.79 28.60 21.23
C SER A 53 1.37 29.04 21.55
N LEU A 54 0.42 28.77 20.66
CA LEU A 54 -0.97 29.13 20.86
C LEU A 54 -1.63 28.29 21.96
N SER A 55 -1.31 26.99 22.09
CA SER A 55 -1.78 26.17 23.22
C SER A 55 -1.30 26.74 24.56
N ILE A 56 -0.02 27.08 24.69
CA ILE A 56 0.52 27.66 25.93
C ILE A 56 -0.18 28.99 26.27
N VAL A 57 -0.35 29.87 25.29
CA VAL A 57 -0.97 31.19 25.50
C VAL A 57 -2.44 31.06 25.86
N LEU A 58 -3.21 30.27 25.10
CA LEU A 58 -4.64 30.12 25.31
C LEU A 58 -4.97 29.30 26.56
N ASP A 59 -4.22 28.25 26.88
CA ASP A 59 -4.42 27.52 28.14
C ASP A 59 -4.10 28.42 29.34
N SER A 60 -3.04 29.22 29.26
CA SER A 60 -2.74 30.21 30.30
C SER A 60 -3.88 31.22 30.49
N PHE A 61 -4.59 31.58 29.42
CA PHE A 61 -5.68 32.57 29.45
C PHE A 61 -7.07 31.97 29.77
N PHE A 62 -7.36 30.74 29.36
CA PHE A 62 -8.66 30.11 29.55
C PHE A 62 -8.72 29.23 30.80
N LEU A 63 -7.61 28.61 31.20
CA LEU A 63 -7.55 27.64 32.29
C LEU A 63 -7.00 28.24 33.59
N SER A 64 -5.96 29.08 33.52
CA SER A 64 -5.17 29.44 34.71
C SER A 64 -6.00 30.14 35.79
N GLU A 65 -5.97 29.65 37.02
CA GLU A 65 -6.64 30.29 38.16
C GLU A 65 -5.78 31.38 38.82
N SER A 66 -4.46 31.39 38.55
CA SER A 66 -3.46 32.23 39.19
C SER A 66 -3.14 33.52 38.45
N ILE A 67 -3.61 33.68 37.21
CA ILE A 67 -3.41 34.88 36.39
C ILE A 67 -4.68 35.74 36.47
N ASP A 68 -4.56 37.00 36.88
CA ASP A 68 -5.70 37.92 37.07
C ASP A 68 -6.50 38.18 35.77
N VAL A 69 -5.85 38.03 34.61
CA VAL A 69 -6.42 38.25 33.28
C VAL A 69 -7.13 37.01 32.72
N SER A 70 -7.10 35.87 33.44
CA SER A 70 -7.70 34.61 32.96
C SER A 70 -9.23 34.60 33.03
N LEU A 71 -9.86 33.99 32.02
CA LEU A 71 -11.31 33.81 31.93
C LEU A 71 -11.85 32.68 32.82
N LYS A 72 -10.98 31.90 33.48
CA LYS A 72 -11.33 30.86 34.46
C LYS A 72 -12.46 29.92 33.99
N LEU A 73 -12.37 29.47 32.74
CA LEU A 73 -13.37 28.61 32.09
C LEU A 73 -13.28 27.14 32.54
N GLY A 74 -12.33 26.82 33.43
CA GLY A 74 -12.09 25.48 33.94
C GLY A 74 -11.78 24.49 32.82
N VAL A 75 -12.28 23.25 32.94
CA VAL A 75 -12.01 22.16 31.99
C VAL A 75 -12.47 22.50 30.56
N ASN A 76 -13.52 23.32 30.40
CA ASN A 76 -14.00 23.74 29.08
C ASN A 76 -13.01 24.67 28.36
N GLY A 77 -12.17 25.39 29.11
CA GLY A 77 -11.10 26.22 28.54
C GLY A 77 -10.16 25.42 27.65
N ILE A 78 -9.84 24.18 28.02
CA ILE A 78 -8.97 23.27 27.25
C ILE A 78 -9.61 22.96 25.88
N ALA A 79 -10.90 22.68 25.84
CA ALA A 79 -11.60 22.39 24.60
C ALA A 79 -11.63 23.62 23.67
N TYR A 80 -11.80 24.83 24.22
CA TYR A 80 -11.73 26.07 23.44
C TYR A 80 -10.32 26.32 22.88
N THR A 81 -9.27 26.06 23.66
CA THR A 81 -7.88 26.11 23.18
C THR A 81 -7.68 25.15 22.01
N ASN A 82 -8.14 23.91 22.13
CA ASN A 82 -8.01 22.89 21.07
C ASN A 82 -8.74 23.31 19.79
N ILE A 83 -9.96 23.84 19.90
CA ILE A 83 -10.71 24.35 18.74
C ILE A 83 -9.94 25.50 18.10
N ALA A 84 -9.55 26.51 18.87
CA ALA A 84 -8.87 27.70 18.34
C ALA A 84 -7.54 27.35 17.67
N THR A 85 -6.72 26.51 18.31
CA THR A 85 -5.43 26.06 17.77
C THR A 85 -5.59 25.26 16.48
N ALA A 86 -6.55 24.33 16.45
CA ALA A 86 -6.86 23.56 15.24
C ALA A 86 -7.37 24.45 14.11
N THR A 87 -8.26 25.41 14.39
CA THR A 87 -8.78 26.35 13.38
C THR A 87 -7.68 27.23 12.80
N VAL A 88 -6.82 27.83 13.63
CA VAL A 88 -5.72 28.69 13.15
C VAL A 88 -4.73 27.90 12.30
N THR A 89 -4.34 26.71 12.74
CA THR A 89 -3.41 25.84 11.99
C THR A 89 -4.03 25.30 10.70
N PHE A 90 -5.33 25.01 10.68
CA PHE A 90 -6.07 24.62 9.48
C PHE A 90 -6.14 25.74 8.44
N ILE A 91 -6.41 26.98 8.87
CA ILE A 91 -6.40 28.15 7.98
C ILE A 91 -5.00 28.34 7.38
N TYR A 92 -3.95 28.30 8.21
CA TYR A 92 -2.57 28.39 7.73
C TYR A 92 -2.25 27.29 6.70
N ALA A 93 -2.57 26.02 7.00
CA ALA A 93 -2.31 24.89 6.11
C ALA A 93 -3.02 25.05 4.76
N THR A 94 -4.30 25.46 4.79
CA THR A 94 -5.10 25.70 3.59
C THR A 94 -4.52 26.84 2.75
N CYS A 95 -4.14 27.96 3.38
CA CYS A 95 -3.52 29.09 2.68
C CYS A 95 -2.19 28.71 2.01
N VAL A 96 -1.34 27.95 2.70
CA VAL A 96 -0.07 27.44 2.13
C VAL A 96 -0.34 26.52 0.95
N PHE A 97 -1.27 25.59 1.10
CA PHE A 97 -1.64 24.65 0.03
C PHE A 97 -2.16 25.38 -1.22
N CYS A 98 -3.08 26.34 -1.04
CA CYS A 98 -3.56 27.20 -2.13
C CYS A 98 -2.43 27.93 -2.84
N ARG A 99 -1.45 28.45 -2.08
CA ARG A 99 -0.36 29.25 -2.63
C ARG A 99 0.65 28.40 -3.41
N MET A 100 0.83 27.14 -3.03
CA MET A 100 1.70 26.20 -3.73
C MET A 100 1.11 25.75 -5.08
N TYR A 101 -0.20 25.52 -5.15
CA TYR A 101 -0.86 24.95 -6.35
C TYR A 101 -1.58 25.98 -7.22
N GLY A 102 -1.75 27.22 -6.77
CA GLY A 102 -2.34 28.31 -7.56
C GLY A 102 -3.88 28.29 -7.65
N TYR A 103 -4.55 27.35 -6.98
CA TYR A 103 -6.02 27.27 -6.87
C TYR A 103 -6.44 26.77 -5.49
N CYS A 104 -7.52 27.35 -4.93
CA CYS A 104 -8.05 26.98 -3.61
C CYS A 104 -9.19 25.97 -3.64
N LEU A 105 -9.97 25.92 -4.72
CA LEU A 105 -11.08 24.99 -4.90
C LEU A 105 -10.99 24.37 -6.29
N ALA A 106 -10.59 23.10 -6.34
CA ALA A 106 -10.85 22.26 -7.51
C ALA A 106 -12.31 21.77 -7.45
N ARG A 107 -12.89 21.37 -8.60
CA ARG A 107 -14.19 20.69 -8.59
C ARG A 107 -14.07 19.40 -7.78
N PRO A 108 -15.00 19.13 -6.85
CA PRO A 108 -14.91 17.94 -6.02
C PRO A 108 -15.13 16.70 -6.89
N ASN A 109 -14.05 15.94 -7.13
CA ASN A 109 -14.13 14.57 -7.62
C ASN A 109 -14.07 13.64 -6.40
N PHE A 110 -15.06 12.77 -6.22
CA PHE A 110 -15.13 11.82 -5.11
C PHE A 110 -14.82 10.38 -5.53
N ALA A 111 -14.31 10.15 -6.75
CA ALA A 111 -13.94 8.81 -7.22
C ALA A 111 -12.93 8.12 -6.27
N TRP A 112 -11.95 8.88 -5.77
CA TRP A 112 -10.96 8.42 -4.80
C TRP A 112 -11.56 7.97 -3.45
N LEU A 113 -12.75 8.47 -3.09
CA LEU A 113 -13.39 8.13 -1.82
C LEU A 113 -13.76 6.64 -1.77
N ARG A 114 -14.03 6.00 -2.92
CA ARG A 114 -14.34 4.57 -2.96
C ARG A 114 -13.15 3.73 -2.49
N ASP A 115 -11.96 4.02 -3.02
CA ASP A 115 -10.76 3.23 -2.71
C ASP A 115 -10.26 3.54 -1.29
N TRP A 116 -10.38 4.80 -0.86
CA TRP A 116 -10.12 5.20 0.53
C TRP A 116 -11.14 4.64 1.51
N SER A 117 -12.40 4.48 1.12
CA SER A 117 -13.44 3.94 2.01
C SER A 117 -13.13 2.51 2.42
N PHE A 118 -12.53 1.72 1.54
CA PHE A 118 -12.15 0.36 1.84
C PHE A 118 -11.02 0.30 2.86
N VAL A 119 -9.93 1.03 2.64
CA VAL A 119 -8.79 1.09 3.56
C VAL A 119 -9.21 1.68 4.92
N GLY A 120 -10.00 2.76 4.87
CA GLY A 120 -10.52 3.47 6.03
C GLY A 120 -11.52 2.66 6.86
N LEU A 121 -12.38 1.85 6.21
CA LEU A 121 -13.34 0.98 6.91
C LEU A 121 -12.61 -0.02 7.81
N PHE A 122 -11.60 -0.72 7.29
CA PHE A 122 -10.87 -1.72 8.08
C PHE A 122 -9.99 -1.09 9.16
N SER A 123 -9.33 0.05 8.87
CA SER A 123 -8.60 0.78 9.91
C SER A 123 -9.53 1.31 11.01
N GLY A 124 -10.72 1.79 10.63
CA GLY A 124 -11.76 2.21 11.55
C GLY A 124 -12.27 1.05 12.41
N LEU A 125 -12.49 -0.12 11.81
CA LEU A 125 -12.89 -1.33 12.53
C LEU A 125 -11.81 -1.80 13.53
N ASP A 126 -10.53 -1.84 13.14
CA ASP A 126 -9.43 -2.15 14.06
C ASP A 126 -9.46 -1.22 15.29
N SER A 127 -9.49 0.09 15.05
CA SER A 127 -9.50 1.10 16.10
C SER A 127 -10.75 0.98 16.99
N LEU A 128 -11.93 0.80 16.39
CA LEU A 128 -13.20 0.63 17.08
C LEU A 128 -13.16 -0.59 18.00
N THR A 129 -12.71 -1.75 17.49
CA THR A 129 -12.65 -2.98 18.27
C THR A 129 -11.72 -2.85 19.47
N ARG A 130 -10.52 -2.29 19.29
CA ARG A 130 -9.55 -2.07 20.39
C ARG A 130 -10.09 -1.12 21.44
N ASN A 131 -10.68 0.00 21.01
CA ASN A 131 -11.21 1.01 21.91
C ASN A 131 -12.46 0.52 22.64
N ALA A 132 -13.33 -0.24 21.96
CA ALA A 132 -14.51 -0.86 22.56
C ALA A 132 -14.11 -1.91 23.62
N ALA A 133 -13.13 -2.79 23.31
CA ALA A 133 -12.62 -3.76 24.26
C ALA A 133 -12.01 -3.07 25.49
N TYR A 134 -11.17 -2.05 25.29
CA TYR A 134 -10.60 -1.28 26.38
C TYR A 134 -11.66 -0.61 27.27
N LEU A 135 -12.67 0.03 26.66
CA LEU A 135 -13.76 0.69 27.38
C LEU A 135 -14.64 -0.32 28.15
N LEU A 136 -15.07 -1.39 27.50
CA LEU A 136 -16.02 -2.35 28.07
C LEU A 136 -15.36 -3.25 29.10
N MET A 137 -14.08 -3.57 28.95
CA MET A 137 -13.40 -4.53 29.81
C MET A 137 -12.50 -3.82 30.82
N ILE A 138 -11.47 -3.12 30.35
CA ILE A 138 -10.43 -2.55 31.22
C ILE A 138 -11.00 -1.43 32.08
N ILE A 139 -11.67 -0.44 31.48
CA ILE A 139 -12.21 0.69 32.24
C ILE A 139 -13.27 0.22 33.24
N ARG A 140 -14.14 -0.72 32.86
CA ARG A 140 -15.15 -1.26 33.79
C ARG A 140 -14.51 -1.97 34.98
N MET A 141 -13.53 -2.85 34.75
CA MET A 141 -12.82 -3.52 35.84
C MET A 141 -12.06 -2.51 36.71
N MET A 142 -11.43 -1.49 36.12
CA MET A 142 -10.72 -0.46 36.88
C MET A 142 -11.64 0.34 37.80
N ASN A 143 -12.87 0.57 37.37
CA ASN A 143 -13.90 1.25 38.16
C ASN A 143 -14.34 0.41 39.35
N VAL A 144 -14.43 -0.92 39.19
CA VAL A 144 -14.75 -1.85 40.29
C VAL A 144 -13.66 -1.81 41.36
N VAL A 145 -12.39 -1.75 40.95
CA VAL A 145 -11.22 -1.71 41.87
C VAL A 145 -11.02 -0.34 42.53
N LYS A 146 -11.74 0.72 42.11
CA LYS A 146 -11.62 2.10 42.62
C LYS A 146 -10.19 2.68 42.60
N LYS A 147 -9.31 2.15 41.73
CA LYS A 147 -7.92 2.61 41.54
C LYS A 147 -7.68 3.29 40.19
N GLN A 148 -8.74 3.88 39.61
CA GLN A 148 -8.70 4.52 38.30
C GLN A 148 -7.63 5.62 38.20
N GLY A 149 -7.51 6.50 39.20
CA GLY A 149 -6.53 7.60 39.18
C GLY A 149 -5.08 7.12 39.04
N THR A 150 -4.65 6.18 39.88
CA THR A 150 -3.29 5.62 39.83
C THR A 150 -3.00 4.92 38.51
N TYR A 151 -3.99 4.20 37.96
CA TYR A 151 -3.83 3.53 36.66
C TYR A 151 -3.69 4.52 35.51
N TRP A 152 -4.54 5.55 35.44
CA TRP A 152 -4.45 6.56 34.39
C TRP A 152 -3.13 7.32 34.45
N LEU A 153 -2.68 7.68 35.65
CA LEU A 153 -1.41 8.39 35.82
C LEU A 153 -0.21 7.54 35.34
N ALA A 154 -0.18 6.25 35.69
CA ALA A 154 0.85 5.32 35.22
C ALA A 154 0.79 5.14 33.69
N ASN A 155 -0.41 5.04 33.14
CA ASN A 155 -0.61 4.93 31.69
C ASN A 155 -0.15 6.21 30.97
N SER A 156 -0.51 7.39 31.48
CA SER A 156 -0.08 8.68 30.95
C SER A 156 1.43 8.86 30.99
N PHE A 157 2.11 8.36 32.03
CA PHE A 157 3.57 8.33 32.07
C PHE A 157 4.15 7.54 30.89
N VAL A 158 3.65 6.33 30.65
CA VAL A 158 4.13 5.50 29.53
C VAL A 158 3.85 6.17 28.17
N TRP A 159 2.62 6.63 27.92
CA TRP A 159 2.22 7.17 26.62
C TRP A 159 2.86 8.53 26.30
N SER A 160 3.01 9.39 27.30
CA SER A 160 3.45 10.78 27.08
C SER A 160 4.97 10.94 27.13
N TRP A 161 5.67 10.06 27.84
CA TRP A 161 7.12 10.18 28.06
C TRP A 161 7.89 9.04 27.42
N LEU A 162 7.53 7.79 27.73
CA LEU A 162 8.32 6.63 27.32
C LEU A 162 8.11 6.29 25.84
N LEU A 163 6.86 6.25 25.38
CA LEU A 163 6.50 5.86 24.00
C LEU A 163 6.68 6.97 22.96
N LEU A 164 6.85 8.22 23.36
CA LEU A 164 6.87 9.36 22.43
C LEU A 164 7.93 9.21 21.30
N PRO A 165 9.19 8.81 21.57
CA PRO A 165 10.18 8.59 20.51
C PRO A 165 9.79 7.46 19.57
N PHE A 166 9.22 6.38 20.14
CA PHE A 166 8.77 5.22 19.38
C PHE A 166 7.60 5.56 18.45
N LEU A 167 6.60 6.33 18.91
CA LEU A 167 5.45 6.72 18.10
C LEU A 167 5.84 7.60 16.91
N SER A 168 6.91 8.39 17.06
CA SER A 168 7.47 9.17 15.95
C SER A 168 8.17 8.25 14.95
N LEU A 169 8.98 7.31 15.46
CA LEU A 169 9.68 6.31 14.64
C LEU A 169 8.71 5.43 13.84
N SER A 170 7.59 5.00 14.45
CA SER A 170 6.59 4.16 13.77
C SER A 170 5.94 4.89 12.59
N LYS A 171 5.67 6.20 12.71
CA LYS A 171 5.17 7.02 11.60
C LYS A 171 6.17 7.12 10.44
N VAL A 172 7.46 7.27 10.75
CA VAL A 172 8.53 7.29 9.72
C VAL A 172 8.59 5.94 9.00
N LEU A 173 8.48 4.82 9.73
CA LEU A 173 8.43 3.49 9.13
C LEU A 173 7.23 3.32 8.18
N ILE A 174 6.03 3.81 8.56
CA ILE A 174 4.86 3.80 7.67
C ILE A 174 5.18 4.53 6.36
N GLN A 175 5.79 5.72 6.46
CA GLN A 175 6.19 6.51 5.30
C GLN A 175 7.21 5.75 4.41
N ASP A 176 8.28 5.23 5.00
CA ASP A 176 9.35 4.52 4.30
C ASP A 176 8.87 3.23 3.61
N THR A 177 7.87 2.57 4.18
CA THR A 177 7.29 1.34 3.63
C THR A 177 6.19 1.60 2.61
N SER A 178 5.60 2.80 2.62
CA SER A 178 4.62 3.24 1.63
C SER A 178 5.26 3.74 0.33
N ASN A 179 6.55 4.15 0.37
CA ASN A 179 7.25 4.66 -0.80
C ASN A 179 7.67 3.51 -1.74
N THR A 180 6.99 3.38 -2.88
CA THR A 180 7.23 2.35 -3.91
C THR A 180 8.48 2.59 -4.75
N ASN A 181 9.09 3.78 -4.67
CA ASN A 181 10.23 4.17 -5.52
C ASN A 181 11.60 3.88 -4.89
N ASP A 182 11.64 3.25 -3.72
CA ASP A 182 12.89 3.00 -3.02
C ASP A 182 13.56 1.68 -3.46
N VAL A 183 14.87 1.75 -3.71
CA VAL A 183 15.71 0.65 -4.18
C VAL A 183 15.94 -0.40 -3.09
N MET A 184 15.84 0.00 -1.81
CA MET A 184 16.04 -0.90 -0.67
C MET A 184 14.77 -1.67 -0.30
N ASP A 185 14.90 -3.00 -0.27
CA ASP A 185 13.82 -3.90 0.16
C ASP A 185 13.34 -3.57 1.59
N HIS A 186 12.02 -3.46 1.74
CA HIS A 186 11.32 -3.15 2.99
C HIS A 186 11.76 -4.02 4.18
N ARG A 187 12.18 -5.27 3.93
CA ARG A 187 12.65 -6.19 4.98
C ARG A 187 13.91 -5.70 5.68
N ILE A 188 14.87 -5.17 4.91
CA ILE A 188 16.15 -4.69 5.44
C ILE A 188 15.92 -3.42 6.28
N LYS A 189 15.11 -2.50 5.78
CA LYS A 189 14.73 -1.28 6.52
C LYS A 189 14.05 -1.63 7.83
N THR A 190 13.05 -2.49 7.78
CA THR A 190 12.28 -2.90 8.96
C THR A 190 13.18 -3.50 10.04
N LEU A 191 14.22 -4.26 9.66
CA LEU A 191 15.20 -4.81 10.60
C LEU A 191 16.03 -3.72 11.30
N ALA A 192 16.42 -2.64 10.59
CA ALA A 192 17.09 -1.50 11.21
C ALA A 192 16.18 -0.80 12.24
N TYR A 193 14.89 -0.63 11.92
CA TYR A 193 13.90 -0.08 12.86
C TYR A 193 13.73 -0.95 14.11
N TYR A 194 13.79 -2.28 13.97
CA TYR A 194 13.80 -3.19 15.12
C TYR A 194 15.00 -2.98 16.05
N VAL A 195 16.19 -2.78 15.50
CA VAL A 195 17.39 -2.50 16.30
C VAL A 195 17.20 -1.21 17.10
N ILE A 196 16.70 -0.14 16.46
CA ILE A 196 16.44 1.14 17.14
C ILE A 196 15.44 0.96 18.29
N VAL A 197 14.36 0.20 18.08
CA VAL A 197 13.37 -0.06 19.15
C VAL A 197 13.95 -0.89 20.29
N MET A 198 14.84 -1.84 20.00
CA MET A 198 15.57 -2.57 21.04
C MET A 198 16.49 -1.65 21.85
N CYS A 199 17.13 -0.67 21.20
CA CYS A 199 17.90 0.37 21.90
C CYS A 199 16.99 1.24 22.79
N ILE A 200 15.81 1.66 22.32
CA ILE A 200 14.83 2.41 23.13
C ILE A 200 14.40 1.59 24.35
N ALA A 201 14.10 0.30 24.18
CA ALA A 201 13.75 -0.59 25.28
C ALA A 201 14.89 -0.76 26.29
N ALA A 202 16.14 -0.83 25.82
CA ALA A 202 17.32 -0.87 26.70
C ALA A 202 17.47 0.41 27.51
N VAL A 203 17.24 1.59 26.90
CA VAL A 203 17.22 2.87 27.62
C VAL A 203 16.16 2.88 28.72
N TRP A 204 14.96 2.36 28.45
CA TRP A 204 13.93 2.26 29.48
C TRP A 204 14.43 1.45 30.69
N CYS A 205 15.04 0.28 30.48
CA CYS A 205 15.61 -0.55 31.55
C CYS A 205 16.63 0.21 32.40
N VAL A 206 17.51 0.99 31.76
CA VAL A 206 18.52 1.81 32.47
C VAL A 206 17.86 2.92 33.30
N THR A 207 16.75 3.48 32.83
CA THR A 207 16.06 4.58 33.52
C THR A 207 15.14 4.14 34.66
N ILE A 208 14.82 2.85 34.81
CA ILE A 208 13.91 2.33 35.85
C ILE A 208 14.22 2.88 37.25
N PRO A 209 15.47 2.87 37.75
CA PRO A 209 15.77 3.38 39.09
C PRO A 209 15.40 4.86 39.28
N GLY A 210 15.41 5.66 38.21
CA GLY A 210 15.08 7.07 38.22
C GLY A 210 13.57 7.37 38.21
N TRP A 211 12.72 6.41 37.85
CA TRP A 211 11.28 6.65 37.68
C TRP A 211 10.60 7.07 38.99
N LYS A 212 11.01 6.51 40.13
CA LYS A 212 10.46 6.89 41.44
C LYS A 212 10.73 8.37 41.77
N GLY A 213 11.94 8.86 41.45
CA GLY A 213 12.29 10.27 41.61
C GLY A 213 11.49 11.17 40.67
N PHE A 214 11.29 10.75 39.42
CA PHE A 214 10.47 11.46 38.46
C PHE A 214 9.01 11.59 38.91
N PHE A 215 8.42 10.52 39.47
CA PHE A 215 7.05 10.55 39.98
C PHE A 215 6.87 11.50 41.16
N ASN A 216 7.87 11.58 42.04
CA ASN A 216 7.83 12.48 43.18
C ASN A 216 8.01 13.95 42.75
N VAL A 217 9.08 14.23 41.98
CA VAL A 217 9.50 15.61 41.71
C VAL A 217 8.74 16.23 40.53
N VAL A 218 8.54 15.48 39.44
CA VAL A 218 7.99 16.03 38.19
C VAL A 218 6.48 15.87 38.15
N LEU A 219 5.96 14.69 38.49
CA LEU A 219 4.52 14.42 38.45
C LEU A 219 3.79 14.74 39.76
N ASN A 220 4.54 15.08 40.83
CA ASN A 220 4.00 15.44 42.16
C ASN A 220 2.93 14.47 42.68
N VAL A 221 3.25 13.18 42.67
CA VAL A 221 2.28 12.10 42.99
C VAL A 221 2.38 11.69 44.45
N GLU A 222 1.28 11.74 45.19
CA GLU A 222 1.27 11.35 46.63
C GLU A 222 1.61 9.86 46.86
N LYS A 223 1.23 8.97 45.95
CA LYS A 223 1.42 7.51 46.07
C LYS A 223 2.48 6.98 45.09
N THR A 224 3.72 7.42 45.26
CA THR A 224 4.83 7.08 44.35
C THR A 224 5.12 5.58 44.26
N ASP A 225 4.99 4.84 45.36
CA ASP A 225 5.34 3.41 45.41
C ASP A 225 4.35 2.52 44.64
N GLU A 226 3.04 2.78 44.77
CA GLU A 226 2.03 2.05 44.00
C GLU A 226 2.18 2.33 42.50
N MET A 227 2.46 3.60 42.14
CA MET A 227 2.68 4.01 40.76
C MET A 227 3.95 3.37 40.17
N PHE A 228 5.05 3.39 40.92
CA PHE A 228 6.30 2.75 40.51
C PHE A 228 6.14 1.25 40.26
N ARG A 229 5.45 0.55 41.17
CA ARG A 229 5.18 -0.88 40.99
C ARG A 229 4.34 -1.14 39.74
N LEU A 230 3.31 -0.32 39.51
CA LEU A 230 2.43 -0.46 38.35
C LEU A 230 3.17 -0.16 37.03
N ALA A 231 3.92 0.93 36.96
CA ALA A 231 4.70 1.31 35.78
C ALA A 231 5.74 0.22 35.43
N THR A 232 6.40 -0.36 36.44
CA THR A 232 7.36 -1.45 36.25
C THR A 232 6.69 -2.73 35.75
N ILE A 233 5.47 -3.04 36.23
CA ILE A 233 4.68 -4.19 35.72
C ILE A 233 4.26 -3.96 34.27
N LEU A 234 3.88 -2.72 33.90
CA LEU A 234 3.42 -2.38 32.55
C LEU A 234 4.57 -2.30 31.54
N ALA A 235 5.77 -1.93 31.97
CA ALA A 235 6.90 -1.65 31.08
C ALA A 235 7.25 -2.81 30.13
N PRO A 236 7.41 -4.08 30.57
CA PRO A 236 7.68 -5.21 29.67
C PRO A 236 6.59 -5.39 28.60
N PHE A 237 5.32 -5.21 28.96
CA PHE A 237 4.21 -5.32 28.02
C PHE A 237 4.23 -4.20 26.99
N TYR A 238 4.61 -2.99 27.39
CA TYR A 238 4.77 -1.87 26.48
C TYR A 238 5.99 -2.00 25.58
N MET A 239 7.07 -2.62 26.04
CA MET A 239 8.21 -2.99 25.18
C MET A 239 7.78 -3.98 24.08
N LEU A 240 7.01 -5.01 24.45
CA LEU A 240 6.44 -5.94 23.49
C LEU A 240 5.45 -5.26 22.55
N PHE A 241 4.65 -4.32 23.05
CA PHE A 241 3.77 -3.49 22.22
C PHE A 241 4.56 -2.68 21.18
N MET A 242 5.70 -2.07 21.55
CA MET A 242 6.55 -1.36 20.57
C MET A 242 7.00 -2.28 19.43
N LEU A 243 7.49 -3.47 19.77
CA LEU A 243 7.94 -4.45 18.77
C LEU A 243 6.82 -4.94 17.86
N ASN A 244 5.60 -5.08 18.40
CA ASN A 244 4.42 -5.50 17.65
C ASN A 244 3.94 -4.38 16.71
N THR A 245 3.84 -3.16 17.23
CA THR A 245 3.40 -2.00 16.45
C THR A 245 4.36 -1.62 15.32
N LEU A 246 5.64 -2.02 15.37
CA LEU A 246 6.52 -1.94 14.19
C LEU A 246 6.00 -2.80 13.03
N MET A 247 5.54 -4.03 13.28
CA MET A 247 4.92 -4.85 12.22
C MET A 247 3.63 -4.22 11.73
N ASP A 248 2.76 -3.80 12.64
CA ASP A 248 1.49 -3.14 12.26
C ASP A 248 1.76 -1.94 11.34
N SER A 249 2.82 -1.17 11.63
CA SER A 249 3.26 -0.02 10.83
C SER A 249 3.64 -0.41 9.39
N VAL A 250 4.27 -1.57 9.17
CA VAL A 250 4.57 -2.08 7.81
C VAL A 250 3.28 -2.44 7.07
N PHE A 251 2.31 -3.07 7.74
CA PHE A 251 1.01 -3.40 7.12
C PHE A 251 0.20 -2.15 6.79
N TYR A 252 0.24 -1.14 7.66
CA TYR A 252 -0.33 0.18 7.40
C TYR A 252 0.32 0.85 6.19
N GLY A 253 1.66 0.87 6.11
CA GLY A 253 2.39 1.45 4.98
C GLY A 253 2.09 0.75 3.63
N LYS A 254 1.83 -0.56 3.65
CA LYS A 254 1.46 -1.35 2.46
C LYS A 254 -0.04 -1.35 2.14
N GLY A 255 -0.87 -0.65 2.90
CA GLY A 255 -2.32 -0.59 2.69
C GLY A 255 -3.09 -1.89 3.00
N LYS A 256 -2.49 -2.83 3.75
CA LYS A 256 -3.11 -4.13 4.10
C LYS A 256 -3.93 -4.06 5.40
N THR A 257 -4.78 -3.04 5.54
CA THR A 257 -5.53 -2.76 6.78
C THR A 257 -6.55 -3.84 7.16
N GLN A 258 -7.00 -4.65 6.21
CA GLN A 258 -7.86 -5.81 6.45
C GLN A 258 -7.27 -6.81 7.45
N MET A 259 -5.96 -7.08 7.31
CA MET A 259 -5.28 -8.06 8.14
C MET A 259 -5.23 -7.59 9.60
N LEU A 260 -4.99 -6.30 9.79
CA LEU A 260 -4.98 -5.65 11.10
C LEU A 260 -6.35 -5.69 11.77
N ALA A 261 -7.43 -5.43 11.00
CA ALA A 261 -8.79 -5.53 11.52
C ALA A 261 -9.13 -6.95 11.99
N ILE A 262 -8.80 -7.98 11.19
CA ILE A 262 -9.04 -9.38 11.55
C ILE A 262 -8.23 -9.77 12.79
N GLN A 263 -6.95 -9.42 12.81
CA GLN A 263 -6.06 -9.68 13.94
C GLN A 263 -6.61 -9.06 15.23
N SER A 264 -6.97 -7.80 15.18
CA SER A 264 -7.55 -7.06 16.29
C SER A 264 -8.85 -7.69 16.80
N ILE A 265 -9.76 -8.07 15.91
CA ILE A 265 -11.00 -8.76 16.27
C ILE A 265 -10.70 -10.08 16.98
N ILE A 266 -9.84 -10.92 16.42
CA ILE A 266 -9.53 -12.22 17.02
C ILE A 266 -8.84 -12.04 18.36
N THR A 267 -7.80 -11.21 18.44
CA THR A 267 -7.05 -11.01 19.69
C THR A 267 -7.94 -10.45 20.80
N ASN A 268 -8.77 -9.44 20.50
CA ASN A 268 -9.64 -8.86 21.51
C ASN A 268 -10.75 -9.83 21.95
N ILE A 269 -11.37 -10.58 21.03
CA ILE A 269 -12.40 -11.57 21.37
C ILE A 269 -11.79 -12.72 22.19
N VAL A 270 -10.63 -13.25 21.80
CA VAL A 270 -10.01 -14.37 22.49
C VAL A 270 -9.53 -13.95 23.88
N VAL A 271 -8.69 -12.91 23.97
CA VAL A 271 -8.07 -12.55 25.26
C VAL A 271 -9.10 -12.01 26.24
N TYR A 272 -9.86 -11.00 25.81
CA TYR A 272 -10.82 -10.37 26.71
C TYR A 272 -12.08 -11.21 26.89
N GLY A 273 -12.49 -11.99 25.88
CA GLY A 273 -13.60 -12.93 26.02
C GLY A 273 -13.28 -14.08 26.97
N ILE A 274 -12.08 -14.66 26.91
CA ILE A 274 -11.64 -15.67 27.89
C ILE A 274 -11.57 -15.06 29.29
N ALA A 275 -10.99 -13.87 29.43
CA ALA A 275 -10.92 -13.20 30.74
C ALA A 275 -12.32 -12.89 31.31
N PHE A 276 -13.28 -12.50 30.46
CA PHE A 276 -14.67 -12.32 30.85
C PHE A 276 -15.32 -13.63 31.31
N ALA A 277 -15.08 -14.72 30.58
CA ALA A 277 -15.59 -16.04 30.95
C ALA A 277 -15.02 -16.52 32.30
N LEU A 278 -13.72 -16.32 32.52
CA LEU A 278 -13.05 -16.65 33.78
C LEU A 278 -13.54 -15.78 34.95
N PHE A 279 -13.83 -14.50 34.70
CA PHE A 279 -14.45 -13.61 35.68
C PHE A 279 -15.85 -14.10 36.05
N LYS A 280 -16.68 -14.48 35.07
CA LYS A 280 -18.02 -15.02 35.33
C LYS A 280 -18.00 -16.38 36.05
N ALA A 281 -16.92 -17.14 35.91
CA ALA A 281 -16.73 -18.44 36.56
C ALA A 281 -16.15 -18.33 37.99
N ASP A 282 -16.02 -17.12 38.55
CA ASP A 282 -15.38 -16.84 39.85
C ASP A 282 -13.92 -17.34 39.95
N VAL A 283 -13.26 -17.59 38.80
CA VAL A 283 -11.85 -18.02 38.74
C VAL A 283 -10.90 -16.83 38.73
N PHE A 284 -11.37 -15.66 38.27
CA PHE A 284 -10.55 -14.45 38.12
C PHE A 284 -11.06 -13.31 38.99
N ASP A 285 -10.26 -12.90 39.98
CA ASP A 285 -10.53 -11.73 40.82
C ASP A 285 -9.84 -10.46 40.24
N PRO A 286 -10.59 -9.40 39.88
CA PRO A 286 -10.02 -8.18 39.35
C PRO A 286 -9.25 -7.39 40.44
N SER A 287 -7.92 -7.40 40.32
CA SER A 287 -6.99 -6.56 41.06
C SER A 287 -6.27 -5.63 40.10
N LEU A 288 -5.68 -4.55 40.62
CA LEU A 288 -4.89 -3.62 39.78
C LEU A 288 -3.79 -4.34 38.99
N THR A 289 -3.14 -5.34 39.61
CA THR A 289 -2.09 -6.14 38.98
C THR A 289 -2.67 -7.09 37.93
N SER A 290 -3.77 -7.79 38.23
CA SER A 290 -4.37 -8.74 37.28
C SER A 290 -4.97 -8.03 36.06
N ILE A 291 -5.51 -6.82 36.24
CA ILE A 291 -5.97 -5.99 35.10
C ILE A 291 -4.78 -5.49 34.27
N ALA A 292 -3.67 -5.08 34.89
CA ALA A 292 -2.46 -4.68 34.18
C ALA A 292 -1.87 -5.85 33.37
N ILE A 293 -1.84 -7.05 33.95
CA ILE A 293 -1.41 -8.28 33.25
C ILE A 293 -2.36 -8.62 32.11
N LEU A 294 -3.69 -8.52 32.32
CA LEU A 294 -4.67 -8.79 31.26
C LEU A 294 -4.52 -7.80 30.08
N PHE A 295 -4.33 -6.52 30.40
CA PHE A 295 -4.04 -5.51 29.39
C PHE A 295 -2.75 -5.82 28.63
N GLY A 296 -1.70 -6.25 29.35
CA GLY A 296 -0.43 -6.66 28.79
C GLY A 296 -0.51 -7.93 27.91
N ALA A 297 -1.23 -8.95 28.36
CA ALA A 297 -1.43 -10.22 27.65
C ALA A 297 -2.19 -10.02 26.32
N GLY A 298 -3.13 -9.05 26.29
CA GLY A 298 -3.78 -8.62 25.05
C GLY A 298 -2.79 -8.11 23.99
N LYS A 299 -1.66 -7.52 24.41
CA LYS A 299 -0.60 -7.03 23.50
C LYS A 299 0.34 -8.14 23.03
N ILE A 300 0.51 -9.22 23.82
CA ILE A 300 1.41 -10.36 23.52
C ILE A 300 0.76 -11.32 22.52
N SER A 301 -0.49 -11.72 22.79
CA SER A 301 -1.29 -12.60 21.94
C SER A 301 -1.49 -12.06 20.51
N HIS A 302 -1.40 -10.74 20.35
CA HIS A 302 -1.38 -10.07 19.05
C HIS A 302 -0.19 -10.50 18.16
N LYS A 303 0.95 -10.93 18.76
CA LYS A 303 2.18 -11.38 18.06
C LYS A 303 2.19 -12.89 17.80
N GLU A 304 1.84 -13.71 18.79
CA GLU A 304 1.86 -15.18 18.66
C GLU A 304 0.80 -15.70 17.69
N LEU A 305 -0.39 -15.08 17.70
CA LEU A 305 -1.42 -15.37 16.71
C LEU A 305 -0.93 -15.01 15.29
N PHE A 306 -0.14 -13.95 15.15
CA PHE A 306 0.41 -13.54 13.86
C PHE A 306 1.51 -14.49 13.37
N TYR A 307 2.46 -14.92 14.22
CA TYR A 307 3.45 -15.95 13.84
C TYR A 307 2.81 -17.30 13.51
N GLY A 308 1.75 -17.69 14.24
CA GLY A 308 0.97 -18.89 13.94
C GLY A 308 0.16 -18.78 12.65
N LEU A 309 -0.30 -17.58 12.30
CA LEU A 309 -0.94 -17.29 11.03
C LEU A 309 0.08 -17.17 9.90
N GLU A 310 1.26 -16.59 10.09
CA GLU A 310 2.24 -16.28 9.03
C GLU A 310 3.11 -17.49 8.62
N GLY A 311 3.23 -18.52 9.48
CA GLY A 311 4.07 -19.70 9.19
C GLY A 311 3.39 -20.73 8.27
N ASP A 312 2.25 -21.27 8.69
CA ASP A 312 1.64 -22.46 8.04
C ASP A 312 0.22 -22.19 7.53
N ASN A 313 -0.57 -21.38 8.25
CA ASN A 313 -1.90 -20.97 7.80
C ASN A 313 -1.88 -19.88 6.73
N TYR A 314 -0.86 -19.03 6.67
CA TYR A 314 -0.65 -18.03 5.63
C TYR A 314 -0.20 -18.70 4.36
N ASN A 315 0.73 -19.66 4.44
CA ASN A 315 1.04 -20.47 3.27
C ASN A 315 -0.18 -21.26 2.83
N LYS A 316 -1.01 -21.83 3.72
CA LYS A 316 -2.26 -22.48 3.33
C LYS A 316 -3.33 -21.52 2.81
N PHE A 317 -3.47 -20.31 3.34
CA PHE A 317 -4.44 -19.30 2.91
C PHE A 317 -3.98 -18.60 1.63
N TYR A 318 -2.70 -18.32 1.49
CA TYR A 318 -2.06 -17.84 0.27
C TYR A 318 -2.09 -18.92 -0.79
N THR A 319 -1.80 -20.19 -0.46
CA THR A 319 -2.00 -21.34 -1.35
C THR A 319 -3.48 -21.55 -1.65
N TYR A 320 -4.40 -21.25 -0.73
CA TYR A 320 -5.84 -21.28 -0.96
C TYR A 320 -6.31 -20.12 -1.84
N LEU A 321 -5.75 -18.91 -1.71
CA LEU A 321 -6.02 -17.75 -2.55
C LEU A 321 -5.38 -17.90 -3.93
N GLU A 322 -4.16 -18.44 -4.01
CA GLU A 322 -3.52 -18.92 -5.23
C GLU A 322 -4.35 -20.04 -5.84
N ASN A 323 -4.84 -20.99 -5.04
CA ASN A 323 -5.74 -22.03 -5.51
C ASN A 323 -7.09 -21.45 -5.95
N LEU A 324 -7.61 -20.40 -5.34
CA LEU A 324 -8.81 -19.71 -5.82
C LEU A 324 -8.53 -18.95 -7.12
N LYS A 325 -7.31 -18.41 -7.29
CA LYS A 325 -6.83 -17.89 -8.58
C LYS A 325 -6.57 -19.01 -9.60
N THR A 326 -6.31 -20.26 -9.18
CA THR A 326 -6.15 -21.41 -10.08
C THR A 326 -7.47 -22.08 -10.43
N VAL A 327 -8.44 -22.04 -9.53
CA VAL A 327 -9.79 -22.60 -9.68
C VAL A 327 -10.71 -21.63 -10.41
N ASN A 328 -10.47 -20.31 -10.35
CA ASN A 328 -11.24 -19.32 -11.09
C ASN A 328 -10.39 -18.65 -12.19
N PRO A 329 -10.45 -19.16 -13.43
CA PRO A 329 -9.71 -18.63 -14.57
C PRO A 329 -9.88 -17.12 -14.77
N GLU A 330 -11.08 -16.57 -14.52
CA GLU A 330 -11.43 -15.16 -14.77
C GLU A 330 -10.68 -14.14 -13.90
N ARG A 331 -9.99 -14.59 -12.84
CA ARG A 331 -9.21 -13.71 -11.96
C ARG A 331 -7.72 -13.66 -12.31
N ARG A 332 -7.30 -14.38 -13.35
CA ARG A 332 -5.91 -14.39 -13.81
C ARG A 332 -5.69 -13.32 -14.86
N VAL A 333 -4.52 -12.70 -14.87
CA VAL A 333 -4.14 -11.81 -15.97
C VAL A 333 -4.02 -12.58 -17.29
N ARG A 334 -3.54 -13.83 -17.21
CA ARG A 334 -3.35 -14.75 -18.34
C ARG A 334 -3.77 -16.17 -17.94
N TYR A 335 -4.54 -16.83 -18.79
CA TYR A 335 -4.86 -18.25 -18.68
C TYR A 335 -4.60 -18.98 -19.99
N SER A 336 -3.37 -19.50 -20.13
CA SER A 336 -2.89 -20.18 -21.34
C SER A 336 -1.73 -21.15 -21.07
N ASP A 337 -1.54 -22.13 -21.93
CA ASP A 337 -0.34 -22.98 -21.99
C ASP A 337 0.63 -22.42 -23.03
N THR A 338 1.94 -22.43 -22.79
CA THR A 338 2.94 -21.82 -23.68
C THR A 338 4.18 -22.69 -23.84
N VAL A 339 4.73 -22.74 -25.06
CA VAL A 339 6.00 -23.38 -25.38
C VAL A 339 6.77 -22.57 -26.43
N PHE A 340 8.09 -22.56 -26.36
CA PHE A 340 8.95 -21.90 -27.35
C PHE A 340 9.55 -22.95 -28.29
N VAL A 341 9.38 -22.74 -29.60
CA VAL A 341 9.95 -23.59 -30.65
C VAL A 341 11.18 -22.90 -31.20
N LYS A 342 12.32 -23.58 -31.10
CA LYS A 342 13.60 -23.06 -31.60
C LYS A 342 13.73 -23.29 -33.10
N PRO A 343 14.36 -22.38 -33.86
CA PRO A 343 14.58 -22.53 -35.30
C PRO A 343 15.29 -23.83 -35.71
N ARG A 344 16.16 -24.37 -34.83
CA ARG A 344 16.88 -25.63 -35.08
C ARG A 344 15.96 -26.85 -35.15
N THR A 345 14.79 -26.81 -34.51
CA THR A 345 13.88 -27.94 -34.42
C THR A 345 13.09 -28.16 -35.71
N ALA A 346 12.87 -27.12 -36.52
CA ALA A 346 12.08 -27.19 -37.75
C ALA A 346 12.61 -26.23 -38.83
N LYS A 347 13.88 -26.42 -39.25
CA LYS A 347 14.62 -25.47 -40.11
C LYS A 347 13.81 -24.99 -41.33
N GLU A 348 13.21 -25.90 -42.09
CA GLU A 348 12.45 -25.56 -43.31
C GLU A 348 11.24 -24.67 -43.05
N LEU A 349 10.48 -24.95 -41.98
CA LEU A 349 9.33 -24.14 -41.59
C LEU A 349 9.74 -22.70 -41.24
N PHE A 350 10.81 -22.56 -40.46
CA PHE A 350 11.31 -21.23 -40.06
C PHE A 350 11.83 -20.44 -41.26
N GLU A 351 12.51 -21.09 -42.20
CA GLU A 351 12.98 -20.43 -43.41
C GLU A 351 11.82 -19.95 -44.29
N ASP A 352 10.82 -20.79 -44.56
CA ASP A 352 9.62 -20.38 -45.33
C ASP A 352 8.89 -19.21 -44.65
N LEU A 353 8.69 -19.27 -43.32
CA LEU A 353 8.08 -18.18 -42.57
C LEU A 353 8.89 -16.87 -42.66
N ARG A 354 10.22 -16.94 -42.53
CA ARG A 354 11.09 -15.76 -42.65
C ARG A 354 11.01 -15.14 -44.04
N TYR A 355 11.05 -15.92 -45.11
CA TYR A 355 10.92 -15.40 -46.47
C TYR A 355 9.56 -14.73 -46.70
N ARG A 356 8.47 -15.29 -46.15
CA ARG A 356 7.15 -14.66 -46.22
C ARG A 356 7.11 -13.31 -45.50
N ILE A 357 7.71 -13.24 -44.31
CA ILE A 357 7.79 -11.98 -43.55
C ILE A 357 8.62 -10.95 -44.32
N VAL A 358 9.79 -11.34 -44.86
CA VAL A 358 10.65 -10.47 -45.67
C VAL A 358 9.90 -9.94 -46.88
N ASN A 359 9.20 -10.81 -47.62
CA ASN A 359 8.44 -10.40 -48.81
C ASN A 359 7.25 -9.48 -48.47
N LEU A 360 6.65 -9.64 -47.29
CA LEU A 360 5.51 -8.85 -46.86
C LEU A 360 5.91 -7.48 -46.31
N THR A 361 7.01 -7.43 -45.54
CA THR A 361 7.42 -6.24 -44.78
C THR A 361 8.53 -5.45 -45.47
N GLY A 362 9.24 -6.06 -46.42
CA GLY A 362 10.46 -5.50 -47.00
C GLY A 362 11.64 -5.48 -46.04
N LEU A 363 11.51 -6.03 -44.83
CA LEU A 363 12.58 -6.02 -43.83
C LEU A 363 13.78 -6.86 -44.30
N PRO A 364 15.02 -6.45 -43.97
CA PRO A 364 16.19 -7.22 -44.33
C PRO A 364 16.18 -8.60 -43.66
N TYR A 365 16.49 -9.66 -44.42
CA TYR A 365 16.41 -11.05 -43.95
C TYR A 365 17.20 -11.30 -42.65
N GLY A 366 18.36 -10.65 -42.48
CA GLY A 366 19.16 -10.78 -41.26
C GLY A 366 18.43 -10.32 -39.99
N MET A 367 17.62 -9.26 -40.08
CA MET A 367 16.81 -8.76 -38.98
C MET A 367 15.71 -9.77 -38.62
N VAL A 368 14.99 -10.29 -39.62
CA VAL A 368 13.96 -11.32 -39.42
C VAL A 368 14.56 -12.63 -38.88
N ARG A 369 15.78 -12.98 -39.29
CA ARG A 369 16.52 -14.16 -38.77
C ARG A 369 17.02 -13.97 -37.33
N ALA A 370 17.26 -12.73 -36.91
CA ALA A 370 17.75 -12.37 -35.58
C ALA A 370 16.65 -12.32 -34.52
N GLY A 371 15.37 -12.28 -34.92
CA GLY A 371 14.22 -12.28 -34.02
C GLY A 371 14.14 -13.47 -33.07
N GLU A 372 13.17 -13.40 -32.15
CA GLU A 372 13.00 -14.33 -31.04
C GLU A 372 12.61 -15.75 -31.50
N ASP A 373 12.70 -16.71 -30.57
CA ASP A 373 12.15 -18.05 -30.77
C ASP A 373 10.61 -17.99 -30.91
N LEU A 374 10.03 -18.83 -31.76
CA LEU A 374 8.58 -18.81 -32.02
C LEU A 374 7.82 -19.30 -30.78
N GLN A 375 6.97 -18.46 -30.21
CA GLN A 375 6.16 -18.83 -29.04
C GLN A 375 4.81 -19.39 -29.48
N VAL A 376 4.56 -20.67 -29.22
CA VAL A 376 3.25 -21.31 -29.46
C VAL A 376 2.43 -21.29 -28.17
N VAL A 377 1.20 -20.81 -28.25
CA VAL A 377 0.28 -20.64 -27.11
C VAL A 377 -1.04 -21.35 -27.37
N ARG A 378 -1.53 -22.06 -26.35
CA ARG A 378 -2.86 -22.68 -26.34
C ARG A 378 -3.74 -22.05 -25.27
N TYR A 379 -4.90 -21.55 -25.66
CA TYR A 379 -5.99 -21.16 -24.76
C TYR A 379 -7.07 -22.24 -24.79
N ARG A 380 -7.44 -22.73 -23.60
CA ARG A 380 -8.60 -23.62 -23.40
C ARG A 380 -9.85 -22.77 -23.20
N ALA A 381 -11.00 -23.41 -22.98
CA ALA A 381 -12.21 -22.70 -22.53
C ALA A 381 -11.91 -21.79 -21.32
N SER A 382 -12.45 -20.58 -21.35
CA SER A 382 -12.16 -19.45 -20.43
C SER A 382 -10.72 -18.94 -20.46
N GLY A 383 -9.89 -19.39 -21.41
CA GLY A 383 -8.53 -18.90 -21.64
C GLY A 383 -8.54 -17.51 -22.25
N HIS A 384 -7.74 -16.62 -21.69
CA HIS A 384 -7.59 -15.23 -22.11
C HIS A 384 -6.19 -14.70 -21.78
N TYR A 385 -5.87 -13.52 -22.29
CA TYR A 385 -4.77 -12.70 -21.83
C TYR A 385 -5.20 -11.24 -21.85
N HIS A 386 -5.23 -10.60 -20.68
CA HIS A 386 -5.52 -9.19 -20.55
C HIS A 386 -4.56 -8.32 -21.38
N SER A 387 -4.98 -7.08 -21.61
CA SER A 387 -4.27 -6.22 -22.54
C SER A 387 -2.85 -5.90 -22.03
N HIS A 388 -1.86 -5.99 -22.90
CA HIS A 388 -0.45 -5.79 -22.60
C HIS A 388 0.27 -5.23 -23.82
N LEU A 389 1.48 -4.74 -23.57
CA LEU A 389 2.43 -4.32 -24.60
C LEU A 389 3.51 -5.40 -24.70
N ASP A 390 3.98 -5.68 -25.91
CA ASP A 390 4.99 -6.71 -26.12
C ASP A 390 6.38 -6.23 -25.69
N SER A 391 6.72 -4.96 -25.88
CA SER A 391 8.01 -4.40 -25.45
C SER A 391 7.99 -3.95 -23.98
N GLU A 392 9.17 -3.88 -23.37
CA GLU A 392 9.33 -3.37 -22.00
C GLU A 392 9.20 -1.84 -21.93
N ASN A 393 8.51 -1.34 -20.88
CA ASN A 393 8.25 0.09 -20.68
C ASN A 393 9.51 0.87 -20.25
N SER A 394 9.67 2.09 -20.76
CA SER A 394 10.82 2.98 -20.51
C SER A 394 10.73 3.75 -19.19
N ILE A 395 10.55 3.09 -18.05
CA ILE A 395 10.42 3.83 -16.78
C ILE A 395 11.76 4.49 -16.39
N ASN A 396 12.91 3.97 -16.87
CA ASN A 396 14.24 4.51 -16.60
C ASN A 396 15.17 4.47 -17.84
N SER A 397 14.78 5.06 -18.98
CA SER A 397 15.65 5.34 -20.15
C SER A 397 16.84 4.38 -20.39
N GLU A 398 16.57 3.07 -20.47
CA GLU A 398 17.57 2.07 -20.87
C GLU A 398 17.54 1.90 -22.39
N GLU A 399 18.72 1.74 -22.99
CA GLU A 399 18.88 1.48 -24.43
C GLU A 399 18.17 0.18 -24.84
N CYS A 400 17.72 0.12 -26.10
CA CYS A 400 17.04 -1.05 -26.65
C CYS A 400 18.06 -2.12 -27.05
N CYS A 401 17.91 -3.31 -26.49
CA CYS A 401 18.70 -4.49 -26.82
C CYS A 401 17.89 -5.53 -27.58
N GLN A 402 18.60 -6.30 -28.40
CA GLN A 402 18.07 -7.50 -29.05
C GLN A 402 18.11 -8.70 -28.10
N TYR A 403 17.16 -9.63 -28.25
CA TYR A 403 17.04 -10.83 -27.41
C TYR A 403 18.33 -11.63 -27.26
N ARG A 404 19.11 -11.78 -28.33
CA ARG A 404 20.37 -12.57 -28.31
C ARG A 404 21.51 -11.93 -27.52
N ASN A 405 21.50 -10.61 -27.37
CA ASN A 405 22.54 -9.84 -26.69
C ASN A 405 22.03 -9.25 -25.37
N TRP A 406 20.89 -9.73 -24.87
CA TRP A 406 20.26 -9.23 -23.65
C TRP A 406 21.21 -9.43 -22.45
N LYS A 407 21.65 -8.30 -21.87
CA LYS A 407 22.53 -8.20 -20.69
C LYS A 407 21.86 -7.34 -19.63
N SER A 408 22.32 -7.42 -18.38
CA SER A 408 21.86 -6.54 -17.31
C SER A 408 22.13 -5.07 -17.67
N GLY A 409 21.08 -4.24 -17.73
CA GLY A 409 21.16 -2.80 -18.01
C GLY A 409 20.63 -2.35 -19.37
N CYS A 410 19.95 -3.23 -20.11
CA CYS A 410 19.19 -2.84 -21.31
C CYS A 410 17.85 -3.57 -21.42
N ARG A 411 16.89 -2.94 -22.10
CA ARG A 411 15.50 -3.41 -22.21
C ARG A 411 15.22 -4.13 -23.52
N LEU A 412 14.27 -5.07 -23.48
CA LEU A 412 13.85 -5.81 -24.66
C LEU A 412 12.85 -5.01 -25.49
N CYS A 413 13.24 -4.69 -26.72
CA CYS A 413 12.50 -3.83 -27.63
C CYS A 413 12.07 -4.59 -28.88
N ARG A 414 10.79 -5.00 -28.91
CA ARG A 414 10.19 -5.74 -30.02
C ARG A 414 9.65 -4.74 -31.04
N TYR A 415 10.36 -4.53 -32.13
CA TYR A 415 9.94 -3.62 -33.19
C TYR A 415 8.60 -4.00 -33.80
N MET A 416 8.41 -5.29 -34.10
CA MET A 416 7.20 -5.79 -34.76
C MET A 416 6.79 -7.13 -34.16
N THR A 417 5.48 -7.33 -34.04
CA THR A 417 4.89 -8.61 -33.66
C THR A 417 4.12 -9.18 -34.82
N VAL A 418 4.33 -10.47 -35.09
CA VAL A 418 3.54 -11.28 -36.02
C VAL A 418 2.85 -12.39 -35.24
N LEU A 419 1.51 -12.37 -35.23
CA LEU A 419 0.67 -13.33 -34.55
C LEU A 419 -0.03 -14.23 -35.58
N TYR A 420 0.29 -15.53 -35.57
CA TYR A 420 -0.32 -16.52 -36.45
C TYR A 420 -1.46 -17.27 -35.76
N PHE A 421 -2.56 -17.53 -36.46
CA PHE A 421 -3.65 -18.38 -35.98
C PHE A 421 -3.55 -19.80 -36.57
N LEU A 422 -3.39 -20.79 -35.69
CA LEU A 422 -3.09 -22.18 -36.07
C LEU A 422 -4.35 -23.05 -36.24
N ASN A 423 -5.50 -22.59 -35.75
CA ASN A 423 -6.80 -23.25 -35.90
C ASN A 423 -7.96 -22.24 -35.90
N ASP A 424 -9.12 -22.70 -36.36
CA ASP A 424 -10.40 -21.99 -36.21
C ASP A 424 -10.94 -22.23 -34.80
N VAL A 425 -11.53 -21.21 -34.19
CA VAL A 425 -12.14 -21.26 -32.86
C VAL A 425 -13.66 -21.28 -33.03
N GLU A 426 -14.36 -22.11 -32.26
CA GLU A 426 -15.82 -22.23 -32.38
C GLU A 426 -16.53 -20.96 -31.91
N GLU A 427 -16.14 -20.43 -30.74
CA GLU A 427 -16.76 -19.24 -30.16
C GLU A 427 -15.79 -18.48 -29.25
N GLY A 428 -15.74 -17.15 -29.41
CA GLY A 428 -14.83 -16.25 -28.69
C GLY A 428 -13.36 -16.38 -29.11
N GLY A 429 -12.46 -15.98 -28.21
CA GLY A 429 -11.02 -16.07 -28.43
C GLY A 429 -10.46 -15.02 -29.38
N GLU A 430 -11.13 -13.91 -29.59
CA GLU A 430 -10.66 -12.78 -30.40
C GLU A 430 -9.30 -12.26 -29.91
N THR A 431 -8.57 -11.60 -30.80
CA THR A 431 -7.45 -10.73 -30.40
C THR A 431 -7.95 -9.28 -30.51
N ALA A 432 -8.02 -8.58 -29.38
CA ALA A 432 -8.57 -7.24 -29.27
C ALA A 432 -7.48 -6.20 -29.03
N PHE A 433 -7.66 -5.02 -29.62
CA PHE A 433 -6.80 -3.84 -29.54
C PHE A 433 -7.62 -2.66 -28.99
N PRO A 434 -7.61 -2.42 -27.68
CA PRO A 434 -8.44 -1.39 -27.05
C PRO A 434 -8.21 0.02 -27.59
N LEU A 435 -6.96 0.33 -27.96
CA LEU A 435 -6.53 1.68 -28.34
C LEU A 435 -6.24 1.84 -29.85
N ALA A 436 -6.48 0.81 -30.66
CA ALA A 436 -6.31 0.91 -32.11
C ALA A 436 -7.14 2.07 -32.70
N ASP A 437 -6.61 2.72 -33.75
CA ASP A 437 -7.21 3.86 -34.45
C ASP A 437 -7.60 5.08 -33.58
N ASN A 438 -7.14 5.15 -32.32
CA ASN A 438 -7.35 6.31 -31.47
C ASN A 438 -6.17 7.28 -31.55
N ALA A 439 -6.28 8.29 -32.41
CA ALA A 439 -5.26 9.33 -32.59
C ALA A 439 -5.06 10.22 -31.35
N THR A 440 -6.01 10.24 -30.42
CA THR A 440 -5.96 11.01 -29.16
C THR A 440 -5.56 10.16 -27.94
N ALA A 441 -5.22 8.89 -28.15
CA ALA A 441 -4.75 8.04 -27.06
C ALA A 441 -3.41 8.56 -26.53
N ASP A 442 -3.35 8.78 -25.23
CA ASP A 442 -2.16 9.17 -24.48
C ASP A 442 -1.90 8.13 -23.37
N SER A 443 -0.68 8.05 -22.84
CA SER A 443 -0.31 7.09 -21.79
C SER A 443 -1.17 7.25 -20.54
N ASN A 444 -1.75 8.43 -20.33
CA ASN A 444 -2.71 8.71 -19.25
C ASN A 444 -4.03 7.91 -19.38
N VAL A 445 -4.39 7.40 -20.56
CA VAL A 445 -5.58 6.58 -20.79
C VAL A 445 -5.42 5.17 -20.21
N LEU A 446 -4.19 4.64 -20.15
CA LEU A 446 -3.89 3.35 -19.49
C LEU A 446 -4.16 3.39 -17.97
N PHE A 447 -4.15 4.58 -17.37
CA PHE A 447 -4.34 4.81 -15.93
C PHE A 447 -5.59 5.65 -15.62
N GLY A 448 -6.43 5.93 -16.62
CA GLY A 448 -7.61 6.78 -16.49
C GLY A 448 -8.81 6.05 -15.89
N GLU A 449 -9.49 6.69 -14.94
CA GLU A 449 -10.70 6.16 -14.31
C GLU A 449 -11.87 6.09 -15.31
N GLY A 450 -12.43 4.89 -15.54
CA GLY A 450 -13.76 4.76 -16.13
C GLY A 450 -14.05 3.47 -16.91
N ARG A 451 -13.05 2.80 -17.46
CA ARG A 451 -13.20 1.50 -18.15
C ARG A 451 -11.96 0.65 -17.92
N ASP A 452 -12.13 -0.59 -17.45
CA ASP A 452 -11.03 -1.55 -17.35
C ASP A 452 -10.71 -2.09 -18.75
N ILE A 453 -10.05 -1.24 -19.55
CA ILE A 453 -9.57 -1.58 -20.89
C ILE A 453 -8.49 -2.67 -20.86
N LEU A 454 -7.97 -2.99 -19.66
CA LEU A 454 -7.02 -4.06 -19.43
C LEU A 454 -7.72 -5.42 -19.34
N ASP A 455 -8.90 -5.50 -18.70
CA ASP A 455 -9.71 -6.72 -18.61
C ASP A 455 -10.45 -7.05 -19.93
N LEU A 456 -9.70 -7.62 -20.87
CA LEU A 456 -10.25 -8.18 -22.12
C LEU A 456 -11.06 -9.47 -21.91
N GLY A 457 -11.10 -10.04 -20.71
CA GLY A 457 -11.97 -11.17 -20.42
C GLY A 457 -13.44 -10.77 -20.46
N ARG A 458 -13.75 -9.54 -20.02
CA ARG A 458 -15.11 -8.99 -19.94
C ARG A 458 -15.37 -7.88 -20.95
N HIS A 459 -14.35 -7.08 -21.26
CA HIS A 459 -14.45 -5.89 -22.09
C HIS A 459 -13.87 -6.07 -23.50
N CYS A 460 -13.80 -7.33 -23.98
CA CYS A 460 -13.25 -7.65 -25.30
C CYS A 460 -13.87 -6.81 -26.44
N HIS A 461 -15.20 -6.72 -26.46
CA HIS A 461 -15.94 -6.03 -27.54
C HIS A 461 -16.10 -4.53 -27.31
N ASP A 462 -15.59 -4.02 -26.17
CA ASP A 462 -15.47 -2.58 -25.94
C ASP A 462 -14.20 -2.00 -26.60
N ALA A 463 -13.31 -2.87 -27.10
CA ALA A 463 -12.11 -2.49 -27.82
C ALA A 463 -12.44 -1.85 -29.18
N ASN A 464 -11.63 -0.87 -29.58
CA ASN A 464 -11.79 -0.19 -30.87
C ASN A 464 -11.68 -1.13 -32.07
N MET A 465 -10.81 -2.15 -31.97
CA MET A 465 -10.64 -3.17 -32.99
C MET A 465 -10.47 -4.54 -32.34
N TYR A 466 -11.07 -5.57 -32.94
CA TYR A 466 -10.79 -6.96 -32.59
C TYR A 466 -10.88 -7.86 -33.82
N TYR A 467 -10.16 -8.97 -33.80
CA TYR A 467 -10.11 -9.93 -34.90
C TYR A 467 -10.43 -11.34 -34.42
N THR A 468 -11.38 -11.98 -35.11
CA THR A 468 -11.79 -13.36 -34.83
C THR A 468 -10.77 -14.36 -35.40
N PRO A 469 -10.27 -15.33 -34.61
CA PRO A 469 -9.28 -16.31 -35.07
C PRO A 469 -9.77 -17.10 -36.28
N LYS A 470 -8.95 -17.13 -37.34
CA LYS A 470 -9.17 -17.96 -38.52
C LYS A 470 -7.90 -18.72 -38.85
N LYS A 471 -8.00 -20.02 -39.07
CA LYS A 471 -6.83 -20.85 -39.37
C LYS A 471 -6.09 -20.31 -40.59
N ARG A 472 -4.76 -20.21 -40.49
CA ARG A 472 -3.85 -19.68 -41.52
C ARG A 472 -3.92 -18.17 -41.75
N SER A 473 -4.62 -17.41 -40.92
CA SER A 473 -4.48 -15.95 -40.92
C SER A 473 -3.35 -15.50 -40.00
N ALA A 474 -2.89 -14.26 -40.21
CA ALA A 474 -1.89 -13.61 -39.38
C ALA A 474 -2.27 -12.15 -39.14
N LEU A 475 -1.94 -11.65 -37.95
CA LEU A 475 -1.98 -10.23 -37.62
C LEU A 475 -0.55 -9.72 -37.48
N ILE A 476 -0.32 -8.50 -37.95
CA ILE A 476 0.97 -7.83 -37.89
C ILE A 476 0.74 -6.42 -37.39
N TRP A 477 1.53 -6.00 -36.42
CA TRP A 477 1.55 -4.63 -35.95
C TRP A 477 2.96 -4.24 -35.50
N TYR A 478 3.22 -2.94 -35.51
CA TYR A 478 4.45 -2.34 -35.01
C TYR A 478 4.21 -1.89 -33.57
N ASN A 479 5.13 -2.23 -32.66
CA ASN A 479 4.99 -1.85 -31.26
C ASN A 479 5.58 -0.45 -30.99
N HIS A 480 6.35 0.11 -31.91
CA HIS A 480 7.05 1.38 -31.73
C HIS A 480 6.74 2.37 -32.86
N LYS A 481 6.76 3.66 -32.53
CA LYS A 481 6.70 4.76 -33.48
C LYS A 481 8.04 4.90 -34.20
N VAL A 482 8.02 5.61 -35.32
CA VAL A 482 9.24 6.05 -35.99
C VAL A 482 9.68 7.37 -35.35
N ASP A 483 10.94 7.42 -34.92
CA ASP A 483 11.55 8.66 -34.45
C ASP A 483 11.76 9.62 -35.65
N PRO A 484 11.19 10.84 -35.63
CA PRO A 484 11.31 11.78 -36.73
C PRO A 484 12.74 12.31 -36.96
N GLU A 485 13.62 12.30 -35.94
CA GLU A 485 15.00 12.79 -36.06
C GLU A 485 15.93 11.74 -36.67
N THR A 486 15.85 10.51 -36.17
CA THR A 486 16.70 9.40 -36.64
C THR A 486 16.11 8.64 -37.82
N GLY A 487 14.79 8.75 -38.06
CA GLY A 487 14.07 7.93 -39.03
C GLY A 487 14.01 6.45 -38.67
N TRP A 488 14.38 6.10 -37.43
CA TRP A 488 14.47 4.72 -36.94
C TRP A 488 13.52 4.49 -35.75
N PHE A 489 13.92 3.62 -34.82
CA PHE A 489 13.15 3.16 -33.69
C PHE A 489 12.88 4.27 -32.68
N GLY A 490 11.60 4.61 -32.48
CA GLY A 490 11.14 5.62 -31.53
C GLY A 490 10.39 5.06 -30.33
N ASP A 491 9.58 5.92 -29.71
CA ASP A 491 8.82 5.57 -28.50
C ASP A 491 7.82 4.43 -28.72
N LEU A 492 7.49 3.75 -27.62
CA LEU A 492 6.48 2.70 -27.60
C LEU A 492 5.13 3.26 -28.08
N ASP A 493 4.52 2.61 -29.07
CA ASP A 493 3.19 2.97 -29.55
C ASP A 493 2.13 2.29 -28.68
N ILE A 494 1.54 3.04 -27.76
CA ILE A 494 0.48 2.55 -26.88
C ILE A 494 -0.75 2.02 -27.63
N ARG A 495 -0.93 2.37 -28.92
CA ARG A 495 -2.02 1.84 -29.76
C ARG A 495 -1.82 0.36 -30.12
N SER A 496 -0.61 -0.17 -29.92
CA SER A 496 -0.31 -1.61 -30.01
C SER A 496 -0.76 -2.41 -28.78
N LEU A 497 -1.35 -1.76 -27.76
CA LEU A 497 -1.95 -2.43 -26.62
C LEU A 497 -2.97 -3.45 -27.11
N HIS A 498 -2.77 -4.71 -26.77
CA HIS A 498 -3.58 -5.80 -27.28
C HIS A 498 -3.69 -6.95 -26.27
N GLY A 499 -4.63 -7.85 -26.49
CA GLY A 499 -4.67 -9.12 -25.77
C GLY A 499 -5.68 -10.09 -26.33
N GLY A 500 -5.81 -11.22 -25.65
CA GLY A 500 -6.68 -12.32 -26.06
C GLY A 500 -7.97 -12.34 -25.25
N CYS A 501 -9.10 -12.32 -25.94
CA CYS A 501 -10.41 -12.45 -25.33
C CYS A 501 -10.68 -13.88 -24.85
N ASN A 502 -11.69 -14.04 -24.01
CA ASN A 502 -12.11 -15.34 -23.49
C ASN A 502 -12.51 -16.28 -24.63
N VAL A 503 -11.92 -17.48 -24.65
CA VAL A 503 -12.42 -18.59 -25.47
C VAL A 503 -13.70 -19.12 -24.80
N ILE A 504 -14.84 -18.93 -25.44
CA ILE A 504 -16.13 -19.39 -24.92
C ILE A 504 -16.28 -20.89 -25.20
N LYS A 505 -15.96 -21.30 -26.43
CA LYS A 505 -16.08 -22.70 -26.87
C LYS A 505 -14.91 -23.13 -27.76
N GLY A 506 -14.42 -24.36 -27.51
CA GLY A 506 -13.30 -24.94 -28.23
C GLY A 506 -11.93 -24.59 -27.61
N SER A 507 -10.91 -24.45 -28.47
CA SER A 507 -9.55 -24.06 -28.06
C SER A 507 -8.92 -23.16 -29.10
N LYS A 508 -8.10 -22.18 -28.68
CA LYS A 508 -7.37 -21.27 -29.57
C LYS A 508 -5.89 -21.61 -29.51
N TRP A 509 -5.28 -21.79 -30.68
CA TRP A 509 -3.84 -21.95 -30.84
C TRP A 509 -3.29 -20.81 -31.68
N ILE A 510 -2.28 -20.15 -31.12
CA ILE A 510 -1.56 -19.07 -31.80
C ILE A 510 -0.06 -19.31 -31.77
N ALA A 511 0.66 -18.63 -32.65
CA ALA A 511 2.10 -18.51 -32.56
C ALA A 511 2.52 -17.04 -32.65
N ASN A 512 3.23 -16.53 -31.64
CA ASN A 512 3.84 -15.21 -31.63
C ASN A 512 5.26 -15.29 -32.19
N ASN A 513 5.57 -14.38 -33.10
CA ASN A 513 6.90 -14.20 -33.66
C ASN A 513 7.28 -12.72 -33.53
N TRP A 514 8.27 -12.46 -32.69
CA TRP A 514 8.73 -11.12 -32.37
C TRP A 514 10.03 -10.81 -33.11
N ILE A 515 10.06 -9.63 -33.73
CA ILE A 515 11.24 -9.10 -34.40
C ILE A 515 11.75 -7.94 -33.58
N ASP A 516 12.96 -8.09 -33.04
CA ASP A 516 13.60 -7.09 -32.20
C ASP A 516 14.37 -6.08 -33.05
N ALA A 517 14.53 -4.88 -32.51
CA ALA A 517 15.44 -3.87 -33.03
C ALA A 517 16.26 -3.26 -31.89
N SER A 518 17.46 -2.78 -32.22
CA SER A 518 18.26 -2.00 -31.29
C SER A 518 18.04 -0.51 -31.50
N SER A 519 18.45 0.30 -30.53
CA SER A 519 18.41 1.77 -30.64
C SER A 519 19.34 2.31 -31.73
N GLU A 520 20.37 1.55 -32.13
CA GLU A 520 21.34 1.96 -33.14
C GLU A 520 21.06 1.27 -34.49
N TYR A 521 20.63 2.05 -35.48
CA TYR A 521 20.43 1.59 -36.86
C TYR A 521 21.64 0.83 -37.42
N SER A 522 22.86 1.31 -37.16
CA SER A 522 24.09 0.67 -37.63
C SER A 522 24.25 -0.76 -37.13
N ASN A 523 23.87 -1.06 -35.88
CA ASN A 523 23.98 -2.41 -35.32
C ASN A 523 23.00 -3.38 -35.98
N ASP A 524 21.78 -2.92 -36.26
CA ASP A 524 20.76 -3.71 -36.94
C ASP A 524 21.12 -3.98 -38.40
N ILE A 525 21.70 -2.98 -39.08
CA ILE A 525 22.20 -3.13 -40.45
C ILE A 525 23.43 -4.01 -40.53
N ASP A 526 24.35 -3.93 -39.56
CA ASP A 526 25.51 -4.81 -39.49
C ASP A 526 25.11 -6.29 -39.40
N LEU A 527 24.01 -6.60 -38.70
CA LEU A 527 23.45 -7.95 -38.66
C LEU A 527 22.90 -8.38 -40.01
N PHE A 528 22.26 -7.47 -40.74
CA PHE A 528 21.86 -7.72 -42.11
C PHE A 528 23.07 -7.99 -43.02
N VAL A 529 24.08 -7.13 -43.00
CA VAL A 529 25.29 -7.27 -43.80
C VAL A 529 26.00 -8.58 -43.47
N LYS A 530 26.20 -8.90 -42.19
CA LYS A 530 26.77 -10.19 -41.75
C LYS A 530 25.95 -11.37 -42.24
N SER A 531 24.62 -11.27 -42.25
CA SER A 531 23.75 -12.35 -42.76
C SER A 531 23.88 -12.59 -44.26
N LEU A 532 24.23 -11.58 -45.05
CA LEU A 532 24.49 -11.72 -46.50
C LEU A 532 25.77 -12.53 -46.76
N PHE A 533 26.80 -12.36 -45.93
CA PHE A 533 28.08 -13.06 -46.03
C PHE A 533 28.08 -14.44 -45.35
N ASP A 534 27.10 -14.73 -44.48
CA ASP A 534 26.90 -16.03 -43.80
C ASP A 534 26.27 -17.10 -44.72
N LYS A 535 26.15 -16.86 -46.04
CA LYS A 535 25.69 -17.81 -47.07
C LYS A 535 26.63 -19.02 -47.29
N LYS A 536 27.57 -19.31 -46.39
CA LYS A 536 28.34 -20.56 -46.35
C LYS A 536 28.01 -21.34 -45.07
N ARG A 537 26.83 -21.97 -45.00
CA ARG A 537 26.63 -23.24 -44.27
C ARG A 537 25.28 -23.90 -44.53
#